data_AF-A0A0Q9AL65-F1
#
_entry.id   AF-A0A0Q9AL65-F1
#
_cell.length_a   1.000
_cell.length_b   1.000
_cell.length_c   1.000
_cell.angle_alpha   90.00
_cell.angle_beta   90.00
_cell.angle_gamma   90.00
#
_symmetry.space_group_name_H-M   'P 1'
#
loop_
_entity.id
_entity.type
_entity.pdbx_description
1 polymer ?
#
loop_
_entity_poly.entity_id
_entity_poly.type
_entity_poly.pdbx_seq_one_letter_code
_entity_poly.pdbx_strand_id
1 'polypeptide(L)'
;ATYVFPPRENNCPNPACDSDTLALVPLSRRGTVWSYTENRYAPPPPYPSPDPFEPFAVAAVELEEEGLIVLGKVVEGTLAADLKVGMPMELTTMALYTDDAGVIRTTHAWRIAQ
;
A
#
# COMPACT_ATOMS: atom_id res chain seq x y z
N ALA A 1 -6.33 -18.89 9.09
CA ALA A 1 -4.86 -18.96 8.95
C ALA A 1 -4.26 -17.64 9.43
N THR A 2 -2.98 -17.60 9.82
CA THR A 2 -2.28 -16.35 10.14
C THR A 2 -1.62 -15.82 8.88
N TYR A 3 -1.97 -14.59 8.46
CA TYR A 3 -1.35 -13.90 7.33
C TYR A 3 -0.45 -12.77 7.83
N VAL A 4 0.63 -12.49 7.10
CA VAL A 4 1.60 -11.44 7.43
C VAL A 4 2.03 -10.72 6.17
N PHE A 5 2.07 -9.39 6.24
CA PHE A 5 2.67 -8.53 5.24
C PHE A 5 3.49 -7.43 5.94
N PRO A 6 4.72 -7.09 5.48
CA PRO A 6 5.47 -7.68 4.38
C PRO A 6 5.81 -9.18 4.59
N PRO A 7 6.10 -9.94 3.51
CA PRO A 7 6.35 -11.37 3.61
C PRO A 7 7.63 -11.66 4.41
N ARG A 8 7.61 -12.75 5.17
CA ARG A 8 8.75 -13.29 5.90
C ARG A 8 8.64 -14.82 5.98
N GLU A 9 9.77 -15.50 6.08
CA GLU A 9 9.83 -16.97 6.07
C GLU A 9 9.60 -17.58 7.45
N ASN A 10 9.79 -16.80 8.53
CA ASN A 10 9.74 -17.28 9.90
C ASN A 10 9.17 -16.25 10.89
N ASN A 11 9.18 -16.58 12.19
CA ASN A 11 8.67 -15.77 13.30
C ASN A 11 7.17 -15.48 13.13
N CYS A 12 6.30 -16.49 13.22
CA CYS A 12 4.85 -16.24 13.20
C CYS A 12 4.47 -15.23 14.31
N PRO A 13 3.75 -14.13 14.02
CA PRO A 13 3.43 -13.12 15.04
C PRO A 13 2.32 -13.57 15.99
N ASN A 14 1.58 -14.60 15.62
CA ASN A 14 0.47 -15.12 16.41
C ASN A 14 1.02 -16.10 17.46
N PRO A 15 0.90 -15.84 18.76
CA PRO A 15 1.40 -16.73 19.81
C PRO A 15 0.70 -18.10 19.83
N ALA A 16 -0.42 -18.26 19.11
CA ALA A 16 -1.12 -19.53 18.95
C ALA A 16 -0.63 -20.34 17.73
N CYS A 17 0.43 -19.92 17.04
CA CYS A 17 1.03 -20.68 15.95
C CYS A 17 1.74 -21.94 16.46
N ASP A 18 1.46 -23.08 15.83
CA ASP A 18 2.16 -24.36 16.09
C ASP A 18 3.53 -24.46 15.37
N SER A 19 3.85 -23.47 14.53
CA SER A 19 5.11 -23.37 13.81
C SER A 19 5.48 -21.90 13.58
N ASP A 20 6.78 -21.63 13.60
CA ASP A 20 7.31 -20.33 13.21
C ASP A 20 7.42 -20.15 11.69
N THR A 21 7.38 -21.23 10.92
CA THR A 21 7.54 -21.18 9.46
C THR A 21 6.29 -20.63 8.79
N LEU A 22 6.48 -19.66 7.90
CA LEU A 22 5.42 -19.06 7.10
C LEU A 22 5.67 -19.39 5.63
N ALA A 23 4.65 -19.95 4.97
CA ALA A 23 4.69 -20.20 3.53
C ALA A 23 4.34 -18.92 2.76
N LEU A 24 5.01 -18.71 1.62
CA LEU A 24 4.66 -17.62 0.72
C LEU A 24 3.33 -17.93 0.02
N VAL A 25 2.39 -16.99 0.09
CA VAL A 25 1.08 -17.09 -0.53
C VAL A 25 0.74 -15.79 -1.26
N PRO A 26 -0.01 -15.83 -2.37
CA PRO A 26 -0.63 -14.64 -2.92
C PRO A 26 -1.66 -14.09 -1.93
N LEU A 27 -1.76 -12.77 -1.81
CA LEU A 27 -2.79 -12.08 -1.05
C LEU A 27 -3.87 -11.53 -1.98
N SER A 28 -5.04 -11.21 -1.43
CA SER A 28 -6.10 -10.51 -2.16
C SER A 28 -5.58 -9.25 -2.85
N ARG A 29 -6.01 -9.04 -4.09
CA ARG A 29 -5.72 -7.82 -4.87
C ARG A 29 -6.78 -6.74 -4.68
N ARG A 30 -7.83 -7.02 -3.92
CA ARG A 30 -8.96 -6.14 -3.67
C ARG A 30 -9.21 -6.03 -2.17
N GLY A 31 -9.87 -4.94 -1.80
CA GLY A 31 -10.13 -4.58 -0.42
C GLY A 31 -10.99 -3.33 -0.33
N THR A 32 -11.21 -2.85 0.89
CA THR A 32 -11.92 -1.58 1.11
C THR A 32 -11.07 -0.60 1.90
N VAL A 33 -11.28 0.71 1.68
CA VAL A 33 -10.58 1.75 2.43
C VAL A 33 -10.91 1.64 3.92
N TRP A 34 -9.91 1.35 4.74
CA TRP A 34 -10.02 1.37 6.20
C TRP A 34 -9.78 2.78 6.75
N SER A 35 -8.76 3.48 6.24
CA SER A 35 -8.54 4.91 6.48
C SER A 35 -7.72 5.52 5.34
N TYR A 36 -7.75 6.85 5.21
CA TYR A 36 -7.01 7.56 4.17
C TYR A 36 -6.61 8.95 4.65
N THR A 37 -5.57 9.49 4.01
CA THR A 37 -5.15 10.90 4.18
C THR A 37 -4.48 11.38 2.90
N GLU A 38 -4.18 12.68 2.84
CA GLU A 38 -3.41 13.28 1.76
C GLU A 38 -2.23 14.05 2.33
N ASN A 39 -1.08 13.93 1.66
CA ASN A 39 0.07 14.75 1.95
C ASN A 39 -0.02 16.04 1.15
N ARG A 40 0.03 17.18 1.84
CA ARG A 40 -0.04 18.54 1.27
C ARG A 40 1.29 19.30 1.35
N TYR A 41 2.35 18.62 1.80
CA TYR A 41 3.71 19.15 1.84
C TYR A 41 4.70 18.03 1.50
N ALA A 42 5.87 18.42 0.98
CA ALA A 42 6.93 17.49 0.62
C ALA A 42 7.36 16.66 1.84
N PRO A 43 7.31 15.31 1.76
CA PRO A 43 7.88 14.48 2.81
C PRO A 43 9.38 14.75 2.96
N PRO A 44 9.93 14.64 4.18
CA PRO A 44 11.36 14.86 4.38
C PRO A 44 12.20 13.79 3.65
N PRO A 45 13.46 14.09 3.32
CA PRO A 45 14.42 13.09 2.87
C PRO A 45 14.48 11.90 3.85
N PRO A 46 14.69 10.65 3.38
CA PRO A 46 15.11 10.28 2.03
C PRO A 46 13.94 9.98 1.07
N TYR A 47 12.70 10.35 1.39
CA TYR A 47 11.58 10.09 0.50
C TYR A 47 11.76 10.85 -0.83
N PRO A 48 11.60 10.19 -1.98
CA PRO A 48 11.74 10.83 -3.28
C PRO A 48 10.51 11.71 -3.55
N SER A 49 10.66 13.01 -3.31
CA SER A 49 9.64 14.02 -3.61
C SER A 49 10.01 14.77 -4.89
N PRO A 50 9.08 14.96 -5.84
CA PRO A 50 9.30 15.87 -6.96
C PRO A 50 9.46 17.31 -6.46
N ASP A 51 10.14 18.12 -7.27
CA ASP A 51 10.26 19.58 -7.11
C ASP A 51 9.84 20.26 -8.44
N PRO A 52 8.71 20.99 -8.48
CA PRO A 52 7.85 21.35 -7.35
C PRO A 52 7.07 20.15 -6.78
N PHE A 53 6.74 20.23 -5.48
CA PHE A 53 5.94 19.22 -4.80
C PHE A 53 4.51 19.13 -5.36
N GLU A 54 4.02 17.90 -5.52
CA GLU A 54 2.64 17.59 -5.87
C GLU A 54 1.93 16.81 -4.75
N PRO A 55 0.73 17.22 -4.30
CA PRO A 55 -0.04 16.47 -3.31
C PRO A 55 -0.40 15.06 -3.79
N PHE A 56 -0.43 14.11 -2.86
CA PHE A 56 -0.85 12.74 -3.14
C PHE A 56 -1.59 12.13 -1.95
N ALA A 57 -2.56 11.27 -2.23
CA ALA A 57 -3.25 10.50 -1.22
C ALA A 57 -2.52 9.21 -0.86
N VAL A 58 -2.73 8.76 0.38
CA VAL A 58 -2.38 7.43 0.86
C VAL A 58 -3.62 6.80 1.48
N ALA A 59 -3.76 5.49 1.29
CA ALA A 59 -4.87 4.72 1.83
C ALA A 59 -4.35 3.47 2.52
N ALA A 60 -4.93 3.19 3.68
CA ALA A 60 -4.87 1.90 4.33
C ALA A 60 -6.08 1.10 3.83
N VAL A 61 -5.83 -0.02 3.15
CA VAL A 61 -6.88 -0.87 2.56
C VAL A 61 -6.91 -2.20 3.29
N GLU A 62 -8.09 -2.58 3.77
CA GLU A 62 -8.37 -3.89 4.37
C GLU A 62 -8.67 -4.90 3.25
N LEU A 63 -7.83 -5.93 3.14
CA LEU A 63 -7.92 -6.97 2.11
C LEU A 63 -9.11 -7.92 2.33
N GLU A 64 -9.78 -8.31 1.23
CA GLU A 64 -11.06 -9.05 1.27
C GLU A 64 -10.98 -10.42 1.96
N GLU A 65 -9.98 -11.24 1.66
CA GLU A 65 -9.89 -12.61 2.22
C GLU A 65 -9.09 -12.67 3.53
N GLU A 66 -8.02 -11.87 3.65
CA GLU A 66 -7.09 -11.97 4.77
C GLU A 66 -7.40 -11.02 5.93
N GLY A 67 -8.19 -9.96 5.72
CA GLY A 67 -8.43 -8.90 6.71
C GLY A 67 -7.18 -8.09 7.08
N LEU A 68 -6.09 -8.20 6.31
CA LEU A 68 -4.88 -7.41 6.49
C LEU A 68 -5.13 -5.96 6.06
N ILE A 69 -4.69 -5.00 6.87
CA ILE A 69 -4.71 -3.58 6.51
C ILE A 69 -3.35 -3.20 5.93
N VAL A 70 -3.29 -2.91 4.64
CA VAL A 70 -2.05 -2.58 3.92
C VAL A 70 -2.04 -1.12 3.49
N LEU A 71 -1.04 -0.38 3.95
CA LEU A 71 -0.82 1.01 3.60
C LEU A 71 -0.12 1.13 2.23
N GLY A 72 -0.62 2.03 1.39
CA GLY A 72 -0.02 2.36 0.10
C GLY A 72 -0.42 3.74 -0.39
N LYS A 73 0.31 4.27 -1.38
CA LYS A 73 -0.14 5.46 -2.11
C LYS A 73 -1.39 5.15 -2.92
N VAL A 74 -2.22 6.15 -3.15
CA VAL A 74 -3.27 6.08 -4.16
C VAL A 74 -2.70 6.61 -5.47
N VAL A 75 -3.16 6.06 -6.60
CA VAL A 75 -2.72 6.48 -7.93
C VAL A 75 -2.82 7.99 -8.13
N GLU A 76 -1.89 8.54 -8.92
CA GLU A 76 -1.83 9.97 -9.23
C GLU A 76 -3.17 10.49 -9.79
N GLY A 77 -3.51 11.72 -9.44
CA GLY A 77 -4.79 12.34 -9.79
C GLY A 77 -5.97 11.96 -8.89
N THR A 78 -5.81 11.03 -7.93
CA THR A 78 -6.80 10.74 -6.89
C THR A 78 -6.35 11.33 -5.55
N LEU A 79 -7.19 12.14 -4.91
CA LEU A 79 -6.89 12.81 -3.64
C LEU A 79 -7.88 12.39 -2.55
N ALA A 80 -7.72 12.93 -1.33
CA ALA A 80 -8.57 12.55 -0.20
C ALA A 80 -10.06 12.87 -0.45
N ALA A 81 -10.36 13.91 -1.24
CA ALA A 81 -11.74 14.27 -1.59
C ALA A 81 -12.46 13.19 -2.43
N ASP A 82 -11.71 12.34 -3.14
CA ASP A 82 -12.25 11.28 -3.99
C ASP A 82 -12.45 9.96 -3.21
N LEU A 83 -11.92 9.89 -1.98
CA LEU A 83 -11.89 8.68 -1.17
C LEU A 83 -12.92 8.73 -0.04
N LYS A 84 -13.37 7.54 0.38
CA LYS A 84 -14.32 7.35 1.50
C LYS A 84 -13.99 6.04 2.19
N VAL A 85 -14.15 5.98 3.52
CA VAL A 85 -14.04 4.70 4.25
C VAL A 85 -15.08 3.72 3.70
N GLY A 86 -14.69 2.46 3.52
CA GLY A 86 -15.49 1.40 2.92
C GLY A 86 -15.52 1.38 1.38
N MET A 87 -14.88 2.35 0.71
CA MET A 87 -14.80 2.37 -0.76
C MET A 87 -13.98 1.18 -1.28
N PRO A 88 -14.43 0.47 -2.33
CA PRO A 88 -13.68 -0.64 -2.90
C PRO A 88 -12.44 -0.15 -3.64
N MET A 89 -11.31 -0.81 -3.37
CA MET A 89 -10.00 -0.51 -3.93
C MET A 89 -9.39 -1.75 -4.57
N GLU A 90 -8.51 -1.55 -5.55
CA GLU A 90 -7.77 -2.61 -6.22
C GLU A 90 -6.27 -2.28 -6.26
N LEU A 91 -5.45 -3.32 -6.07
CA LEU A 91 -4.00 -3.26 -6.14
C LEU A 91 -3.54 -2.97 -7.56
N THR A 92 -2.66 -1.98 -7.69
CA THR A 92 -1.93 -1.66 -8.91
C THR A 92 -0.46 -1.37 -8.58
N THR A 93 0.33 -1.09 -9.61
CA THR A 93 1.66 -0.50 -9.47
C THR A 93 1.68 0.89 -10.07
N MET A 94 2.63 1.71 -9.62
CA MET A 94 2.92 3.00 -10.24
C MET A 94 4.41 3.32 -10.10
N ALA A 95 4.89 4.28 -10.89
CA ALA A 95 6.21 4.85 -10.70
C ALA A 95 6.28 5.59 -9.35
N LEU A 96 7.35 5.38 -8.59
CA LEU A 96 7.66 6.13 -7.38
C LEU A 96 8.62 7.28 -7.71
N TYR A 97 9.71 6.98 -8.42
CA TYR A 97 10.69 7.95 -8.93
C TYR A 97 11.57 7.31 -10.02
N THR A 98 12.33 8.14 -10.75
CA THR A 98 13.42 7.67 -11.63
C THR A 98 14.74 7.93 -10.91
N ASP A 99 15.60 6.92 -10.81
CA ASP A 99 16.91 7.07 -10.16
C ASP A 99 17.97 7.69 -11.07
N ASP A 100 19.15 7.96 -10.52
CA ASP A 100 20.27 8.60 -11.23
C ASP A 100 20.79 7.79 -12.44
N ALA A 101 20.47 6.50 -12.52
CA ALA A 101 20.80 5.64 -13.66
C ALA A 101 19.70 5.65 -14.73
N GLY A 102 18.63 6.43 -14.55
CA GLY A 102 17.48 6.50 -15.45
C GLY A 102 16.49 5.34 -15.27
N VAL A 103 16.58 4.56 -14.17
CA VAL A 103 15.68 3.43 -13.93
C VAL A 103 14.43 3.91 -13.19
N ILE A 104 13.26 3.58 -13.74
CA ILE A 104 11.98 3.82 -13.09
C ILE A 104 11.81 2.83 -11.93
N ARG A 105 11.83 3.34 -10.70
CA ARG A 105 11.52 2.58 -9.49
C ARG A 105 10.02 2.57 -9.28
N THR A 106 9.42 1.39 -9.19
CA THR A 106 7.98 1.21 -9.01
C THR A 106 7.64 0.85 -7.58
N THR A 107 6.40 1.13 -7.18
CA THR A 107 5.82 0.75 -5.88
C THR A 107 4.43 0.18 -6.07
N HIS A 108 3.93 -0.59 -5.09
CA HIS A 108 2.51 -0.91 -5.02
C HIS A 108 1.70 0.35 -4.69
N ALA A 109 0.49 0.41 -5.24
CA ALA A 109 -0.45 1.50 -5.03
C ALA A 109 -1.90 0.98 -5.09
N TRP A 110 -2.82 1.82 -4.64
CA TRP A 110 -4.26 1.57 -4.68
C TRP A 110 -4.92 2.42 -5.75
N ARG A 111 -5.87 1.85 -6.48
CA ARG A 111 -6.81 2.59 -7.33
C ARG A 111 -8.23 2.28 -6.90
N ILE A 112 -9.16 3.20 -7.16
CA ILE A 112 -10.59 2.94 -6.98
C ILE A 112 -10.96 1.75 -7.89
N ALA A 113 -11.58 0.73 -7.32
CA ALA A 113 -12.00 -0.44 -8.09
C ALA A 113 -13.12 -0.04 -9.05
N GLN A 114 -13.04 -0.54 -10.29
CA GLN A 114 -14.14 -0.48 -11.27
C GLN A 114 -15.20 -1.55 -10.98
#